data_AF-A0A8J8A5Z4-F1
#
_entry.id   AF-A0A8J8A5Z4-F1
#
_cell.length_a   1.000
_cell.length_b   1.000
_cell.length_c   1.000
_cell.angle_alpha   90.00
_cell.angle_beta   90.00
_cell.angle_gamma   90.00
#
_symmetry.space_group_name_H-M   'P 1'
#
loop_
_entity.id
_entity.type
_entity.pdbx_description
1 polymer ?
#
loop_
_entity_poly.entity_id
_entity_poly.type
_entity_poly.pdbx_seq_one_letter_code
_entity_poly.pdbx_strand_id
1 'polypeptide(L)'
;MEAKVWHFVEFGEFPVEEIDVEEVKDDALKLLRRVRVEMYETSRGTVMKLLDEYGNYIGKVVGECPIEKLTIGSAYQTPFGVKVTLDCGETVVGWLYLEG
;
A
#
# COMPACT_ATOMS: atom_id res chain seq x y z
N MET A 1 6.38 23.23 9.12
CA MET A 1 6.59 21.79 8.87
C MET A 1 6.31 21.55 7.41
N GLU A 2 7.33 21.22 6.62
CA GLU A 2 7.13 20.81 5.23
C GLU A 2 6.44 19.44 5.24
N ALA A 3 5.19 19.39 4.79
CA ALA A 3 4.53 18.13 4.51
C ALA A 3 5.31 17.47 3.37
N LYS A 4 6.12 16.45 3.70
CA LYS A 4 6.66 15.53 2.70
C LYS A 4 5.49 14.75 2.14
N VAL A 5 4.85 15.31 1.12
CA VAL A 5 3.86 14.63 0.31
C VAL A 5 4.60 13.56 -0.49
N TRP A 6 4.75 12.38 0.08
CA TRP A 6 5.03 11.20 -0.72
C TRP A 6 3.85 11.04 -1.67
N HIS A 7 4.10 10.71 -2.93
CA HIS A 7 3.08 10.63 -3.97
C HIS A 7 2.09 9.47 -3.65
N PHE A 8 1.14 9.71 -2.76
CA PHE A 8 0.09 8.78 -2.34
C PHE A 8 -1.10 8.74 -3.30
N VAL A 9 -1.24 9.79 -4.11
CA VAL A 9 -2.28 9.91 -5.13
C VAL A 9 -1.65 9.51 -6.46
N GLU A 10 -1.97 8.31 -6.95
CA GLU A 10 -1.86 8.08 -8.39
C GLU A 10 -2.91 9.00 -9.04
N PHE A 11 -2.52 9.72 -10.11
CA PHE A 11 -3.33 10.80 -10.71
C PHE A 11 -4.81 10.39 -10.85
N GLY A 12 -5.70 11.01 -10.07
CA GLY A 12 -7.16 10.77 -10.12
C GLY A 12 -7.79 10.09 -8.89
N GLU A 13 -7.00 9.59 -7.95
CA GLU A 13 -7.51 8.91 -6.75
C GLU A 13 -7.59 9.86 -5.54
N PHE A 14 -8.67 10.62 -5.43
CA PHE A 14 -8.91 11.40 -4.22
C PHE A 14 -9.60 10.51 -3.18
N PRO A 15 -9.07 10.41 -1.94
CA PRO A 15 -9.77 9.70 -0.88
C PRO A 15 -11.11 10.38 -0.63
N VAL A 16 -12.17 9.57 -0.57
CA VAL A 16 -13.52 10.03 -0.26
C VAL A 16 -13.62 10.30 1.24
N GLU A 17 -13.09 9.38 2.04
CA GLU A 17 -13.12 9.42 3.50
C GLU A 17 -11.95 8.60 4.08
N GLU A 18 -11.40 9.05 5.21
CA GLU A 18 -10.49 8.24 6.03
C GLU A 18 -11.32 7.33 6.94
N ILE A 19 -10.99 6.05 6.98
CA ILE A 19 -11.72 5.04 7.76
C ILE A 19 -10.82 4.45 8.85
N ASP A 20 -11.40 3.84 9.88
CA ASP A 20 -10.63 3.23 10.95
C ASP A 20 -9.83 2.04 10.41
N VAL A 21 -8.52 2.06 10.67
CA VAL A 21 -7.60 1.00 10.26
C VAL A 21 -8.03 -0.34 10.86
N GLU A 22 -8.53 -0.37 12.08
CA GLU A 22 -8.92 -1.62 12.74
C GLU A 22 -10.08 -2.33 12.02
N GLU A 23 -10.86 -1.63 11.19
CA GLU A 23 -11.92 -2.25 10.37
C GLU A 23 -11.37 -3.09 9.21
N VAL A 24 -10.18 -2.77 8.71
CA VAL A 24 -9.64 -3.34 7.46
C VAL A 24 -8.26 -3.98 7.62
N LYS A 25 -7.63 -3.81 8.78
CA LYS A 25 -6.26 -4.25 9.07
C LYS A 25 -6.04 -5.73 8.87
N ASP A 26 -6.93 -6.57 9.39
CA ASP A 26 -6.77 -8.02 9.31
C ASP A 26 -6.90 -8.51 7.86
N ASP A 27 -7.85 -7.95 7.10
CA ASP A 27 -8.03 -8.26 5.69
C ASP A 27 -6.84 -7.79 4.84
N ALA A 28 -6.33 -6.58 5.11
CA ALA A 28 -5.13 -6.07 4.47
C ALA A 28 -3.89 -6.93 4.73
N LEU A 29 -3.65 -7.32 5.98
CA LEU A 29 -2.53 -8.18 6.33
C LEU A 29 -2.69 -9.59 5.74
N LYS A 30 -3.91 -10.11 5.67
CA LYS A 30 -4.21 -11.41 5.04
C LYS A 30 -3.98 -11.37 3.54
N LEU A 31 -4.40 -10.31 2.86
CA LEU A 31 -4.14 -10.10 1.44
C LEU A 31 -2.64 -9.96 1.18
N LEU A 32 -1.96 -9.13 1.97
CA LEU A 32 -0.52 -8.88 1.86
C LEU A 32 0.31 -10.17 1.92
N ARG A 33 -0.11 -11.16 2.72
CA ARG A 33 0.56 -12.48 2.79
C ARG A 33 0.37 -13.36 1.56
N ARG A 34 -0.61 -13.07 0.72
CA ARG A 34 -0.96 -13.86 -0.48
C ARG A 34 -0.49 -13.20 -1.77
N VAL A 35 0.03 -11.98 -1.72
CA VAL A 35 0.44 -11.24 -2.91
C VAL A 35 1.62 -11.90 -3.59
N ARG A 36 1.63 -11.84 -4.92
CA ARG A 36 2.83 -12.11 -5.71
C ARG A 36 3.61 -10.80 -5.83
N VAL A 37 4.93 -10.91 -5.71
CA VAL A 37 5.83 -9.74 -5.69
C VAL A 37 6.69 -9.77 -6.93
N GLU A 38 6.62 -8.70 -7.71
CA GLU A 38 7.59 -8.45 -8.78
C GLU A 38 8.53 -7.33 -8.36
N MET A 39 9.82 -7.61 -8.36
CA MET A 39 10.85 -6.66 -7.94
C MET A 39 11.53 -6.00 -9.13
N TYR A 40 11.69 -4.68 -9.04
CA TYR A 40 12.32 -3.85 -10.06
C TYR A 40 13.36 -2.94 -9.41
N GLU A 41 14.58 -2.96 -9.95
CA GLU A 41 15.63 -2.02 -9.56
C GLU A 41 15.53 -0.75 -10.39
N THR A 42 15.51 0.40 -9.72
CA THR A 42 15.51 1.71 -10.38
C THR A 42 16.70 2.54 -9.90
N SER A 43 17.04 3.61 -10.62
CA SER A 43 18.05 4.58 -10.15
C SER A 43 17.69 5.28 -8.85
N ARG A 44 16.45 5.12 -8.35
CA ARG A 44 15.93 5.68 -7.11
C ARG A 44 15.72 4.64 -6.00
N GLY A 45 16.08 3.38 -6.25
CA GLY A 45 15.94 2.26 -5.31
C GLY A 45 15.04 1.13 -5.83
N THR A 46 14.86 0.11 -4.99
CA THR A 46 14.02 -1.06 -5.25
C THR A 46 12.54 -0.72 -5.17
N VAL A 47 11.77 -1.20 -6.15
CA VAL A 47 10.31 -1.14 -6.16
C VAL A 47 9.76 -2.56 -6.19
N MET A 48 8.92 -2.88 -5.22
CA MET A 48 8.16 -4.12 -5.14
C MET A 48 6.73 -3.85 -5.62
N LYS A 49 6.36 -4.43 -6.75
CA LYS A 49 4.99 -4.41 -7.27
C LYS A 49 4.21 -5.56 -6.63
N LEU A 50 3.08 -5.25 -5.99
CA LEU A 50 2.21 -6.23 -5.36
C LEU A 50 1.08 -6.60 -6.32
N LEU A 51 0.98 -7.89 -6.61
CA LEU A 51 -0.05 -8.46 -7.47
C LEU A 51 -0.92 -9.43 -6.69
N ASP A 52 -2.21 -9.51 -7.03
CA ASP A 52 -3.10 -10.54 -6.49
C ASP A 52 -2.79 -11.94 -7.08
N GLU A 53 -3.60 -12.94 -6.72
CA GLU A 53 -3.44 -14.30 -7.23
C GLU A 53 -3.73 -14.46 -8.73
N TYR A 54 -4.44 -13.50 -9.33
CA TYR A 54 -4.78 -13.42 -10.75
C TYR A 54 -3.80 -12.58 -11.57
N GLY A 55 -2.85 -11.91 -10.92
CA GLY A 55 -1.86 -11.04 -11.56
C GLY A 55 -2.28 -9.57 -11.71
N ASN A 56 -3.39 -9.16 -11.08
CA ASN A 56 -3.82 -7.76 -11.07
C ASN A 56 -2.93 -6.94 -10.14
N TYR A 57 -2.63 -5.70 -10.55
CA TYR A 57 -1.87 -4.77 -9.73
C TYR A 57 -2.73 -4.17 -8.62
N ILE A 58 -2.34 -4.43 -7.38
CA ILE A 58 -3.11 -4.05 -6.19
C ILE A 58 -2.31 -3.17 -5.23
N GLY A 59 -1.03 -2.93 -5.48
CA GLY A 59 -0.22 -2.16 -4.55
C GLY A 59 1.25 -2.10 -4.92
N LYS A 60 2.00 -1.26 -4.21
CA LYS A 60 3.45 -1.20 -4.33
C LYS A 60 4.11 -0.87 -3.01
N VAL A 61 5.34 -1.30 -2.86
CA VAL A 61 6.26 -0.92 -1.78
C VAL A 61 7.55 -0.42 -2.41
N VAL A 62 8.10 0.66 -1.86
CA VAL A 62 9.35 1.27 -2.28
C VAL A 62 10.37 1.13 -1.16
N GLY A 63 11.58 0.75 -1.52
CA GLY A 63 12.67 0.48 -0.58
C GLY A 63 12.79 -1.00 -0.22
N GLU A 64 13.69 -1.29 0.70
CA GLU A 64 14.15 -2.65 1.03
C GLU A 64 13.41 -3.26 2.24
N CYS A 65 12.25 -2.72 2.62
CA CYS A 65 11.52 -3.25 3.77
C CYS A 65 10.93 -4.63 3.44
N PRO A 66 11.29 -5.68 4.20
CA PRO A 66 10.68 -7.01 4.02
C PRO A 66 9.18 -6.95 4.25
N ILE A 67 8.40 -7.65 3.43
CA ILE A 67 6.93 -7.64 3.49
C ILE A 67 6.41 -8.09 4.85
N GLU A 68 7.13 -9.01 5.51
CA GLU A 68 6.78 -9.54 6.83
C GLU A 68 6.88 -8.50 7.95
N LYS A 69 7.56 -7.38 7.70
CA LYS A 69 7.70 -6.27 8.64
C LYS A 69 6.73 -5.12 8.35
N LEU A 70 5.95 -5.20 7.28
CA LEU A 70 4.99 -4.17 6.92
C LEU A 70 3.80 -4.19 7.88
N THR A 71 3.34 -3.00 8.22
CA THR A 71 2.15 -2.75 9.02
C THR A 71 1.19 -1.85 8.25
N ILE A 72 -0.05 -1.77 8.70
CA ILE A 72 -1.06 -0.88 8.10
C ILE A 72 -1.08 0.42 8.87
N GLY A 73 -0.79 1.54 8.19
CA GLY A 73 -0.70 2.87 8.83
C GLY A 73 -2.01 3.63 8.86
N SER A 74 -2.60 3.83 7.67
CA SER A 74 -3.87 4.54 7.47
C SER A 74 -4.72 3.83 6.42
N ALA A 75 -6.03 4.05 6.46
CA ALA A 75 -7.00 3.47 5.54
C ALA A 75 -7.93 4.55 4.98
N TYR A 76 -8.21 4.48 3.69
CA TYR A 76 -9.02 5.47 2.99
C TYR A 76 -10.01 4.79 2.05
N GLN A 77 -11.28 5.14 2.16
CA GLN A 77 -12.28 4.80 1.16
C GLN A 77 -12.01 5.61 -0.11
N THR A 78 -11.91 4.93 -1.25
CA THR A 78 -11.83 5.55 -2.58
C THR A 78 -12.99 5.04 -3.45
N PRO A 79 -13.23 5.65 -4.63
CA PRO A 79 -14.21 5.11 -5.58
C PRO A 79 -13.88 3.70 -6.10
N PHE A 80 -12.65 3.22 -5.89
CA PHE A 80 -12.14 1.95 -6.41
C PHE A 80 -12.00 0.86 -5.34
N GLY A 81 -12.31 1.17 -4.07
CA GLY A 81 -12.14 0.26 -2.94
C GLY A 81 -11.48 0.96 -1.75
N VAL A 82 -10.94 0.18 -0.82
CA VAL A 82 -10.21 0.74 0.33
C VAL A 82 -8.71 0.75 0.01
N LYS A 83 -8.09 1.93 0.06
CA LYS A 83 -6.66 2.10 -0.04
C LYS A 83 -6.05 2.17 1.34
N VAL A 84 -5.10 1.28 1.63
CA VAL A 84 -4.35 1.30 2.89
C VAL A 84 -2.88 1.67 2.65
N THR A 85 -2.27 2.37 3.60
CA THR A 85 -0.82 2.62 3.58
C THR A 85 -0.06 1.43 4.15
N LEU A 86 1.12 1.17 3.58
CA LEU A 86 2.04 0.15 4.08
C LEU A 86 3.23 0.85 4.74
N ASP A 87 3.41 0.56 6.01
CA ASP A 87 4.34 1.25 6.88
C ASP A 87 5.45 0.30 7.33
N CYS A 88 6.69 0.78 7.32
CA CYS A 88 7.87 0.10 7.83
C CYS A 88 8.40 0.91 9.02
N GLY A 89 7.98 0.53 10.24
CA GLY A 89 8.19 1.36 11.43
C GLY A 89 7.38 2.66 11.33
N GLU A 90 8.04 3.81 11.45
CA GLU A 90 7.40 5.13 11.38
C GLU A 90 7.36 5.71 9.95
N THR A 91 7.81 4.96 8.95
CA THR A 91 7.91 5.43 7.56
C THR A 91 6.91 4.70 6.69
N VAL A 92 6.06 5.47 6.01
CA VAL A 92 5.20 4.93 4.96
C VAL A 92 6.04 4.62 3.73
N VAL A 93 6.01 3.37 3.30
CA VAL A 93 6.84 2.84 2.21
C VAL A 93 6.00 2.38 1.02
N GLY A 94 4.68 2.33 1.14
CA GLY A 94 3.84 1.81 0.09
C GLY A 94 2.35 1.97 0.34
N TRP A 95 1.57 1.27 -0.48
CA TRP A 95 0.13 1.18 -0.33
C TRP A 95 -0.39 -0.13 -0.94
N LEU A 96 -1.58 -0.52 -0.52
CA LEU A 96 -2.32 -1.71 -0.97
C LEU A 96 -3.80 -1.35 -1.15
N TYR A 97 -4.45 -1.93 -2.15
CA TYR A 97 -5.90 -1.88 -2.34
C TYR A 97 -6.55 -3.15 -1.81
N LEU A 98 -7.65 -2.97 -1.10
CA LEU A 98 -8.62 -4.00 -0.78
C LEU A 98 -9.78 -3.85 -1.75
N GLU A 99 -10.16 -4.95 -2.39
CA GLU A 99 -11.41 -5.02 -3.13
C GLU A 99 -12.58 -4.83 -2.15
N GLY A 100 -13.56 -4.02 -2.55
CA GLY A 100 -14.82 -3.82 -1.83
C GLY A 100 -15.90 -4.82 -2.24
#